data_AF-A0A530LMW5-F1
#
_entry.id   AF-A0A530LMW5-F1
#
_cell.length_a   1.000
_cell.length_b   1.000
_cell.length_c   1.000
_cell.angle_alpha   90.00
_cell.angle_beta   90.00
_cell.angle_gamma   90.00
#
_symmetry.space_group_name_H-M   'P 1'
#
loop_
_entity.id
_entity.type
_entity.pdbx_description
1 polymer ?
#
loop_
_entity_poly.entity_id
_entity_poly.type
_entity_poly.pdbx_seq_one_letter_code
_entity_poly.pdbx_strand_id
1 'polypeptide(L)'
;RLGLVLAEIGEKAGVTVTDEELQRGLFEQVRRYPANQQQEAFEFYRNNPEALNTLRAPMFEEKVVDHLLGQISVTDVKVSKEELLADDEDTETTKAKPAKKPAVKKADAKKADDDAEEPKKKAAPKKKAAKDAE
;
A
#
# COMPACT_ATOMS: atom_id res chain seq x y z
N ARG A 1 5.85 15.94 -16.69
CA ARG A 1 7.31 15.71 -16.48
C ARG A 1 7.56 14.34 -15.86
N LEU A 2 6.90 13.97 -14.75
CA LEU A 2 7.08 12.66 -14.09
C LEU A 2 6.76 11.45 -14.98
N GLY A 3 5.63 11.43 -15.69
CA GLY A 3 5.27 10.31 -16.56
C GLY A 3 6.29 10.01 -17.68
N LEU A 4 6.94 11.05 -18.23
CA LEU A 4 8.00 10.86 -19.22
C LEU A 4 9.26 10.23 -18.60
N VAL A 5 9.58 10.57 -17.35
CA VAL A 5 10.71 9.99 -16.62
C VAL A 5 10.45 8.52 -16.31
N LEU A 6 9.23 8.18 -15.87
CA LEU A 6 8.84 6.79 -15.62
C LEU A 6 8.86 5.96 -16.92
N ALA A 7 8.42 6.52 -18.05
CA ALA A 7 8.53 5.88 -19.35
C ALA A 7 9.98 5.53 -19.72
N GLU A 8 10.89 6.49 -19.60
CA GLU A 8 12.32 6.29 -19.90
C GLU A 8 12.98 5.25 -18.99
N ILE A 9 12.64 5.26 -17.69
CA ILE A 9 13.16 4.28 -16.72
C ILE A 9 12.62 2.88 -17.05
N GLY A 10 11.32 2.75 -17.30
CA GLY A 10 10.70 1.48 -17.62
C GLY A 10 11.20 0.89 -18.93
N GLU A 11 11.42 1.73 -19.95
CA GLU A 11 12.02 1.30 -21.23
C GLU A 11 13.44 0.76 -21.03
N LYS A 12 14.28 1.47 -20.27
CA LYS A 12 15.65 1.00 -19.92
C LYS A 12 15.66 -0.28 -19.11
N ALA A 13 14.69 -0.45 -18.21
CA ALA A 13 14.52 -1.64 -17.40
C ALA A 13 13.87 -2.81 -18.17
N GLY A 14 13.38 -2.59 -19.40
CA GLY A 14 12.67 -3.58 -20.19
C GLY A 14 11.32 -3.99 -19.57
N VAL A 15 10.70 -3.10 -18.80
CA VAL A 15 9.39 -3.34 -18.22
C VAL A 15 8.35 -3.31 -19.33
N THR A 16 7.56 -4.36 -19.45
CA THR A 16 6.46 -4.42 -20.42
C THR A 16 5.19 -4.91 -19.74
N VAL A 17 4.04 -4.38 -20.17
CA VAL A 17 2.73 -4.90 -19.76
C VAL A 17 2.34 -6.00 -20.75
N THR A 18 2.17 -7.21 -20.22
CA THR A 18 1.75 -8.38 -21.01
C THR A 18 0.26 -8.32 -21.31
N ASP A 19 -0.18 -9.06 -22.33
CA ASP A 19 -1.61 -9.14 -22.67
C ASP A 19 -2.42 -9.78 -21.54
N GLU A 20 -1.87 -10.73 -20.80
CA GLU A 20 -2.53 -11.34 -19.64
C GLU A 20 -2.78 -10.32 -18.52
N GLU A 21 -1.80 -9.47 -18.23
CA GLU A 21 -1.94 -8.38 -17.25
C GLU A 21 -2.97 -7.36 -17.72
N LEU A 22 -2.99 -7.05 -19.01
CA LEU A 22 -3.94 -6.13 -19.61
C LEU A 22 -5.38 -6.68 -19.53
N GLN A 23 -5.57 -7.98 -19.75
CA GLN A 23 -6.85 -8.65 -19.54
C GLN A 23 -7.25 -8.64 -18.05
N ARG A 24 -6.31 -8.90 -17.14
CA ARG A 24 -6.59 -8.84 -15.68
C ARG A 24 -7.03 -7.45 -15.25
N GLY A 25 -6.29 -6.42 -15.65
CA GLY A 25 -6.62 -5.05 -15.31
C GLY A 25 -7.89 -4.54 -16.01
N LEU A 26 -8.26 -5.10 -17.16
CA LEU A 26 -9.58 -4.88 -17.75
C LEU A 26 -10.69 -5.40 -16.82
N PHE A 27 -10.57 -6.61 -16.29
CA PHE A 27 -11.56 -7.12 -15.33
C PHE A 27 -11.62 -6.28 -14.06
N GLU A 28 -10.47 -5.82 -13.56
CA GLU A 28 -10.39 -4.93 -12.40
C GLU A 28 -11.07 -3.58 -12.68
N GLN A 29 -10.88 -3.01 -13.87
CA GLN A 29 -11.53 -1.78 -14.30
C GLN A 29 -13.04 -1.96 -14.41
N VAL A 30 -13.50 -3.04 -15.05
CA VAL A 30 -14.93 -3.35 -15.20
C VAL A 30 -15.61 -3.54 -13.84
N ARG A 31 -14.94 -4.17 -12.87
CA ARG A 31 -15.47 -4.36 -11.50
C ARG A 31 -15.73 -3.05 -10.75
N ARG A 32 -15.12 -1.93 -11.16
CA ARG A 32 -15.39 -0.61 -10.57
C ARG A 32 -16.75 -0.04 -10.98
N TYR A 33 -17.34 -0.55 -12.06
CA TYR A 33 -18.67 -0.12 -12.52
C TYR A 33 -19.80 -0.83 -11.76
N PRO A 34 -20.97 -0.17 -11.62
CA PRO A 34 -22.18 -0.81 -11.12
C PRO A 34 -22.53 -2.10 -11.88
N ALA A 35 -23.07 -3.11 -11.20
CA ALA A 35 -23.30 -4.44 -11.76
C ALA A 35 -24.12 -4.43 -13.07
N ASN A 36 -25.08 -3.52 -13.20
CA ASN A 36 -25.90 -3.35 -14.40
C ASN A 36 -25.16 -2.76 -15.61
N GLN A 37 -23.97 -2.19 -15.43
CA GLN A 37 -23.15 -1.58 -16.48
C GLN A 37 -21.88 -2.38 -16.79
N GLN A 38 -21.57 -3.42 -16.01
CA GLN A 38 -20.32 -4.19 -16.18
C GLN A 38 -20.21 -4.85 -17.54
N GLN A 39 -21.30 -5.42 -18.05
CA GLN A 39 -21.30 -6.11 -19.34
C GLN A 39 -21.07 -5.13 -20.51
N GLU A 40 -21.76 -3.97 -20.49
CA GLU A 40 -21.57 -2.92 -21.49
C GLU A 40 -20.15 -2.35 -21.45
N ALA A 41 -19.60 -2.11 -20.24
CA ALA A 41 -18.22 -1.67 -20.08
C ALA A 41 -17.22 -2.70 -20.65
N PHE A 42 -17.42 -3.99 -20.36
CA PHE A 42 -16.56 -5.05 -20.89
C PHE A 42 -16.61 -5.12 -22.42
N GLU A 43 -17.81 -5.06 -23.01
CA GLU A 43 -17.98 -5.03 -24.47
C GLU A 43 -17.34 -3.81 -25.11
N PHE A 44 -17.45 -2.64 -24.47
CA PHE A 44 -16.82 -1.40 -24.93
C PHE A 44 -15.29 -1.55 -25.06
N TYR A 45 -14.61 -2.03 -24.02
CA TYR A 45 -13.15 -2.23 -24.09
C TYR A 45 -12.74 -3.35 -25.04
N ARG A 46 -13.55 -4.40 -25.17
CA ARG A 46 -13.28 -5.50 -26.11
C ARG A 46 -13.36 -5.03 -27.56
N ASN A 47 -14.32 -4.17 -27.88
CA ASN A 47 -14.54 -3.69 -29.24
C ASN A 47 -13.67 -2.47 -29.60
N ASN A 48 -13.14 -1.76 -28.60
CA ASN A 48 -12.31 -0.58 -28.78
C ASN A 48 -10.86 -0.81 -28.32
N PRO A 49 -9.94 -1.21 -29.22
CA PRO A 49 -8.55 -1.44 -28.86
C PRO A 49 -7.85 -0.17 -28.35
N GLU A 50 -8.26 1.01 -28.81
CA GLU A 50 -7.75 2.29 -28.28
C GLU A 50 -8.13 2.49 -26.81
N ALA A 51 -9.37 2.18 -26.43
CA ALA A 51 -9.81 2.25 -25.04
C ALA A 51 -9.03 1.25 -24.18
N LEU A 52 -8.76 0.07 -24.69
CA LEU A 52 -7.97 -0.94 -23.99
C LEU A 52 -6.51 -0.49 -23.79
N ASN A 53 -5.92 0.23 -24.76
CA ASN A 53 -4.58 0.81 -24.62
C ASN A 53 -4.50 1.87 -23.51
N THR A 54 -5.60 2.55 -23.17
CA THR A 54 -5.60 3.51 -22.05
C THR A 54 -5.33 2.86 -20.70
N LEU A 55 -5.63 1.56 -20.57
CA LEU A 55 -5.33 0.78 -19.36
C LEU A 55 -3.86 0.40 -19.27
N ARG A 56 -3.13 0.39 -20.39
CA ARG A 56 -1.71 -0.02 -20.42
C ARG A 56 -0.81 1.00 -19.71
N ALA A 57 -1.05 2.30 -19.92
CA ALA A 57 -0.24 3.36 -19.32
C ALA A 57 -0.21 3.30 -17.77
N PRO A 58 -1.34 3.28 -17.05
CA PRO A 58 -1.32 3.19 -15.60
C PRO A 58 -0.72 1.87 -15.09
N MET A 59 -0.99 0.73 -15.76
CA MET A 59 -0.36 -0.54 -15.37
C MET A 59 1.16 -0.51 -15.55
N PHE A 60 1.64 0.13 -16.61
CA PHE A 60 3.06 0.28 -16.85
C PHE A 60 3.71 1.13 -15.75
N GLU A 61 3.09 2.25 -15.39
CA GLU A 61 3.58 3.12 -14.32
C GLU A 61 3.70 2.38 -12.99
N GLU A 62 2.67 1.63 -12.58
CA GLU A 62 2.71 0.81 -11.36
C GLU A 62 3.85 -0.21 -11.40
N LYS A 63 4.04 -0.92 -12.53
CA LYS A 63 5.14 -1.89 -12.67
C LYS A 63 6.52 -1.25 -12.61
N VAL A 64 6.68 -0.05 -13.18
CA VAL A 64 7.95 0.69 -13.09
C VAL A 64 8.23 1.11 -11.65
N VAL A 65 7.21 1.56 -10.92
CA VAL A 65 7.35 1.89 -9.50
C VAL A 65 7.73 0.66 -8.69
N ASP A 66 7.07 -0.48 -8.90
CA ASP A 66 7.40 -1.74 -8.22
C ASP A 66 8.83 -2.18 -8.51
N HIS A 67 9.27 -2.07 -9.76
CA HIS A 67 10.65 -2.35 -10.13
C HIS A 67 11.64 -1.43 -9.40
N LEU A 68 11.31 -0.13 -9.32
CA LEU A 68 12.14 0.86 -8.65
C LEU A 68 12.22 0.60 -7.14
N LEU A 69 11.11 0.24 -6.50
CA LEU A 69 11.05 -0.12 -5.08
C LEU A 69 11.98 -1.31 -4.74
N GLY A 70 12.17 -2.24 -5.68
CA GLY A 70 13.13 -3.34 -5.54
C GLY A 70 14.60 -2.94 -5.64
N GLN A 71 14.91 -1.74 -6.15
CA GLN A 71 16.27 -1.26 -6.40
C GLN A 71 16.71 -0.12 -5.49
N ILE A 72 15.76 0.64 -4.93
CA ILE A 72 16.07 1.78 -4.07
C ILE A 72 16.21 1.37 -2.61
N SER A 73 16.96 2.17 -1.85
CA SER A 73 17.00 2.07 -0.40
C SER A 73 15.73 2.66 0.21
N VAL A 74 14.92 1.82 0.86
CA VAL A 74 13.75 2.26 1.64
C VAL A 74 14.17 2.48 3.09
N THR A 75 13.89 3.66 3.62
CA THR A 75 14.17 4.02 5.03
C THR A 75 12.87 4.21 5.79
N ASP A 76 12.66 3.42 6.84
CA ASP A 76 11.48 3.56 7.71
C ASP A 76 11.67 4.70 8.70
N VAL A 77 10.74 5.65 8.70
CA VAL A 77 10.70 6.76 9.66
C VAL A 77 9.44 6.63 10.50
N LYS A 78 9.61 6.56 11.83
CA LYS A 78 8.49 6.51 12.77
C LYS A 78 7.99 7.92 13.04
N VAL A 79 6.83 8.25 12.51
CA VAL A 79 6.14 9.54 12.69
C VAL A 79 4.94 9.39 13.64
N SER A 80 4.50 10.49 14.26
CA SER A 80 3.23 10.53 15.02
C SER A 80 2.03 10.70 14.07
N LYS A 81 0.81 10.49 14.58
CA LYS A 81 -0.41 10.66 13.77
C LYS A 81 -0.58 12.11 13.30
N GLU A 82 -0.25 13.05 14.17
CA GLU A 82 -0.34 14.50 13.90
C GLU A 82 0.66 14.92 12.82
N GLU A 83 1.88 14.36 12.84
CA GLU A 83 2.90 14.61 11.82
C GLU A 83 2.52 13.99 10.46
N LEU A 84 1.94 12.79 10.45
CA LEU A 84 1.51 12.12 9.21
C LEU A 84 0.38 12.85 8.48
N LEU A 85 -0.45 13.60 9.22
CA LEU A 85 -1.60 14.35 8.68
C LEU A 85 -1.28 15.84 8.46
N ALA A 86 -0.08 16.29 8.82
CA ALA A 86 0.35 17.66 8.52
C ALA A 86 0.57 17.82 7.02
N ASP A 87 0.13 18.93 6.45
CA ASP A 87 0.42 19.26 5.04
C ASP A 87 1.93 19.45 4.86
N ASP A 88 2.46 19.05 3.70
CA ASP A 88 3.90 19.15 3.42
C ASP A 88 4.43 20.59 3.57
N GLU A 89 3.59 21.63 3.40
CA GLU A 89 3.96 23.04 3.65
C GLU A 89 4.22 23.36 5.14
N ASP A 90 3.57 22.65 6.06
CA ASP A 90 3.78 22.82 7.51
C ASP A 90 5.07 22.13 7.99
N THR A 91 5.55 21.12 7.26
CA THR A 91 6.70 20.29 7.68
C THR A 91 8.07 20.96 7.48
N GLU A 92 8.18 21.98 6.62
CA GLU A 92 9.45 22.72 6.42
C GLU A 92 9.81 23.60 7.63
N THR A 93 8.84 24.01 8.45
CA THR A 93 9.08 24.95 9.56
C THR A 93 9.67 24.30 10.83
N THR A 94 9.67 22.96 10.92
CA THR A 94 10.06 22.25 12.17
C THR A 94 11.48 21.69 12.18
N LYS A 95 12.20 21.67 11.03
CA LYS A 95 13.54 21.06 10.92
C LYS A 95 14.74 21.97 11.26
N ALA A 96 14.52 23.21 11.69
CA ALA A 96 15.62 24.15 12.01
C ALA A 96 15.72 24.49 13.51
N LYS A 97 16.28 23.60 14.33
CA LYS A 97 16.95 24.04 15.57
C LYS A 97 18.09 23.10 16.01
N PRO A 98 19.35 23.57 15.99
CA PRO A 98 20.50 22.77 16.41
C PRO A 98 20.59 22.64 17.93
N ALA A 99 21.12 21.49 18.35
CA ALA A 99 21.34 21.11 19.73
C ALA A 99 22.22 22.09 20.51
N LYS A 100 21.76 22.48 21.71
CA LYS A 100 22.60 22.89 22.85
C LYS A 100 22.08 22.22 24.12
N LYS A 101 22.89 21.31 24.69
CA LYS A 101 22.84 20.98 26.13
C LYS A 101 23.47 22.15 26.91
N PRO A 102 23.04 22.41 28.17
CA PRO A 102 23.81 21.83 29.27
C PRO A 102 22.97 21.27 30.43
N ALA A 103 23.72 20.63 31.33
CA ALA A 103 23.44 19.73 32.44
C ALA A 103 22.58 20.22 33.64
N VAL A 104 21.76 19.26 34.14
CA VAL A 104 21.59 18.79 35.55
C VAL A 104 20.86 19.65 36.60
N LYS A 105 19.79 19.07 37.19
CA LYS A 105 19.61 18.88 38.64
C LYS A 105 18.54 17.82 38.99
N LYS A 106 18.81 17.09 40.08
CA LYS A 106 18.24 15.83 40.59
C LYS A 106 16.88 15.95 41.30
N ALA A 107 16.32 14.74 41.50
CA ALA A 107 15.47 14.25 42.61
C ALA A 107 13.97 14.44 42.44
N ASP A 108 13.07 13.49 42.74
CA ASP A 108 13.09 12.08 43.16
C ASP A 108 11.59 11.70 43.21
N ALA A 109 11.15 10.59 42.62
CA ALA A 109 9.89 9.91 43.00
C ALA A 109 9.74 8.55 42.27
N LYS A 110 10.43 7.54 42.77
CA LYS A 110 9.90 6.23 43.18
C LYS A 110 8.47 5.90 42.71
N LYS A 111 8.30 4.90 41.84
CA LYS A 111 7.95 3.50 42.22
C LYS A 111 7.82 2.61 40.96
N ALA A 112 8.49 1.47 41.01
CA ALA A 112 8.33 0.33 40.11
C ALA A 112 7.26 -0.64 40.63
N ASP A 113 7.05 -1.70 39.84
CA ASP A 113 6.12 -2.84 39.92
C ASP A 113 4.75 -2.58 39.29
N ASP A 114 4.48 -3.00 38.05
CA ASP A 114 4.48 -4.38 37.52
C ASP A 114 3.45 -5.23 38.25
N ASP A 115 2.31 -5.47 37.61
CA ASP A 115 1.72 -6.81 37.65
C ASP A 115 0.88 -7.03 36.40
N ALA A 116 1.19 -8.14 35.76
CA ALA A 116 0.59 -8.66 34.55
C ALA A 116 -0.82 -9.17 34.78
N GLU A 117 -1.72 -9.01 33.80
CA GLU A 117 -2.78 -10.01 33.62
C GLU A 117 -3.15 -10.18 32.14
N GLU A 118 -2.48 -11.14 31.51
CA GLU A 118 -2.98 -11.92 30.37
C GLU A 118 -4.06 -12.89 30.91
N PRO A 119 -5.19 -13.12 30.21
CA PRO A 119 -5.86 -14.40 30.36
C PRO A 119 -5.86 -15.14 29.02
N LYS A 120 -4.87 -16.04 28.88
CA LYS A 120 -5.06 -17.31 28.15
C LYS A 120 -5.32 -18.42 29.17
N LYS A 121 -6.57 -18.91 29.27
CA LYS A 121 -6.86 -20.33 29.59
C LYS A 121 -8.10 -20.76 28.79
N LYS A 122 -7.90 -21.67 27.82
CA LYS A 122 -8.17 -23.13 27.90
C LYS A 122 -9.70 -23.40 27.90
N ALA A 123 -10.30 -24.23 27.06
CA ALA A 123 -9.84 -25.50 26.52
C ALA A 123 -10.77 -25.98 25.37
N ALA A 124 -10.19 -26.58 24.32
CA ALA A 124 -10.81 -27.71 23.61
C ALA A 124 -10.58 -28.98 24.47
N PRO A 125 -11.34 -30.11 24.40
CA PRO A 125 -11.61 -30.81 23.12
C PRO A 125 -12.82 -31.79 23.02
N LYS A 126 -13.13 -32.20 21.76
CA LYS A 126 -13.69 -33.51 21.29
C LYS A 126 -15.16 -33.82 21.65
N LYS A 127 -16.04 -34.40 20.80
CA LYS A 127 -15.88 -35.56 19.88
C LYS A 127 -17.19 -35.81 19.07
N LYS A 128 -17.04 -36.38 17.85
CA LYS A 128 -17.94 -37.33 17.10
C LYS A 128 -19.25 -36.83 16.48
N ALA A 129 -19.39 -36.88 15.13
CA ALA A 129 -19.92 -37.98 14.27
C ALA A 129 -21.48 -37.98 14.25
N ALA A 130 -22.24 -38.18 13.17
CA ALA A 130 -22.08 -38.79 11.84
C ALA A 130 -23.22 -38.29 10.90
N LYS A 131 -23.20 -38.77 9.63
CA LYS A 131 -24.28 -39.06 8.63
C LYS A 131 -25.71 -38.55 8.90
N ASP A 132 -26.49 -38.10 7.90
CA ASP A 132 -27.11 -38.82 6.77
C ASP A 132 -27.57 -37.76 5.72
N ALA A 133 -27.45 -37.94 4.40
CA ALA A 133 -28.35 -38.69 3.51
C ALA A 133 -29.83 -38.25 3.57
N GLU A 134 -30.23 -37.34 2.68
CA GLU A 134 -31.34 -37.50 1.70
C GLU A 134 -31.24 -36.37 0.66
#